data_AF-A0A6N9Q3T8-F1
#
_entry.id   AF-A0A6N9Q3T8-F1
#
_cell.length_a   1.000
_cell.length_b   1.000
_cell.length_c   1.000
_cell.angle_alpha   90.00
_cell.angle_beta   90.00
_cell.angle_gamma   90.00
#
_symmetry.space_group_name_H-M   'P 1'
#
loop_
_entity.id
_entity.type
_entity.pdbx_description
1 polymer ?
#
loop_
_entity_poly.entity_id
_entity_poly.type
_entity_poly.pdbx_seq_one_letter_code
_entity_poly.pdbx_strand_id
1 'polypeptide(L)' 'MERRIKMDQKKPEKRLPIAKNEDVEFSESLADEDDLEAQKRAKEADQRQINK' A
#
# COMPACT_ATOMS: atom_id res chain seq x y z
N MET A 1 39.49 14.15 39.56
CA MET A 1 38.42 14.83 38.79
C MET A 1 37.83 13.79 37.85
N GLU A 2 36.80 13.07 38.31
CA GLU A 2 36.26 11.90 37.60
C GLU A 2 35.26 12.32 36.51
N ARG A 3 35.48 11.82 35.28
CA ARG A 3 34.59 12.02 34.13
C ARG A 3 33.34 11.16 34.27
N ARG A 4 32.17 11.78 34.48
CA ARG A 4 30.86 11.12 34.35
C ARG A 4 30.38 11.23 32.91
N ILE A 5 30.51 10.15 32.15
CA ILE A 5 29.84 9.99 30.87
C ILE A 5 28.34 9.84 31.17
N LYS A 6 27.54 10.85 30.81
CA LYS A 6 26.08 10.74 30.85
C LYS A 6 25.66 9.78 29.73
N MET A 7 25.20 8.60 30.10
CA MET A 7 24.50 7.72 29.18
C MET A 7 23.16 8.35 28.83
N ASP A 8 23.03 8.77 27.57
CA ASP A 8 21.79 9.29 27.01
C ASP A 8 20.76 8.16 26.99
N GLN A 9 19.73 8.26 27.84
CA GLN A 9 18.68 7.26 27.93
C GLN A 9 17.76 7.38 26.72
N LYS A 10 18.05 6.63 25.66
CA LYS A 10 17.17 6.44 24.51
C LYS A 10 15.83 5.86 25.01
N LYS A 11 14.78 6.68 25.01
CA LYS A 11 13.42 6.24 25.34
C LYS A 11 13.02 5.12 24.35
N PRO A 12 12.39 4.02 24.81
CA PRO A 12 11.93 2.99 23.90
C PRO A 12 10.88 3.58 22.98
N GLU A 13 11.16 3.60 21.67
CA GLU A 13 10.20 3.97 20.65
C GLU A 13 8.97 3.07 20.83
N LYS A 14 7.82 3.68 21.16
CA LYS A 14 6.54 2.97 21.23
C LYS A 14 6.32 2.36 19.85
N ARG A 15 6.45 1.03 19.74
CA ARG A 15 6.18 0.31 18.49
C ARG A 15 4.70 0.47 18.18
N LEU A 16 4.40 1.29 17.18
CA LEU A 16 3.04 1.41 16.65
C LEU A 16 2.63 0.06 16.07
N PRO A 17 1.37 -0.38 16.24
CA PRO A 17 0.91 -1.62 15.65
C PRO A 17 1.01 -1.53 14.12
N ILE A 18 1.76 -2.45 13.52
CA ILE A 18 1.84 -2.59 12.06
C ILE A 18 0.70 -3.52 11.66
N ALA A 19 -0.30 -2.97 10.96
CA ALA A 19 -1.33 -3.78 10.33
C ALA A 19 -0.72 -4.56 9.17
N LYS A 20 -1.10 -5.82 9.02
CA LYS A 20 -0.77 -6.60 7.83
C LYS A 20 -1.77 -6.23 6.75
N ASN A 21 -1.28 -5.89 5.56
CA ASN A 21 -2.15 -5.70 4.40
C ASN A 21 -2.62 -7.07 3.91
N GLU A 22 -3.90 -7.21 3.60
CA GLU A 22 -4.47 -8.43 3.01
C GLU A 22 -4.65 -8.22 1.51
N ASP A 23 -4.58 -9.30 0.73
CA ASP A 23 -4.79 -9.24 -0.70
C ASP A 23 -6.26 -8.93 -1.00
N VAL A 24 -6.50 -7.95 -1.88
CA VAL A 24 -7.84 -7.52 -2.27
C VAL A 24 -8.15 -8.07 -3.65
N GLU A 25 -9.16 -8.93 -3.71
CA GLU A 25 -9.67 -9.52 -4.94
C GLU A 25 -10.75 -8.65 -5.59
N PHE A 26 -10.83 -8.69 -6.92
CA PHE A 26 -11.90 -8.01 -7.65
C PHE A 26 -13.25 -8.70 -7.40
N SER A 27 -14.30 -7.91 -7.12
CA SER A 27 -15.67 -8.40 -6.94
C SER A 27 -16.61 -7.67 -7.90
N GLU A 28 -17.11 -8.39 -8.90
CA GLU A 28 -18.05 -7.83 -9.89
C GLU A 28 -19.36 -7.38 -9.25
N SER A 29 -19.83 -8.06 -8.20
CA SER A 29 -21.07 -7.70 -7.49
C SER A 29 -20.98 -6.40 -6.68
N LEU A 30 -19.75 -5.96 -6.37
CA LEU A 30 -19.49 -4.70 -5.68
C LEU A 30 -19.08 -3.58 -6.64
N ALA A 31 -18.78 -3.92 -7.89
CA ALA A 31 -18.42 -2.96 -8.92
C ALA A 31 -19.66 -2.20 -9.37
N ASP A 32 -19.54 -0.89 -9.47
CA ASP A 32 -20.55 -0.06 -10.10
C ASP A 32 -20.30 0.08 -11.62
N GLU A 33 -21.16 0.85 -12.30
CA GLU A 33 -21.04 1.04 -13.75
C GLU A 33 -19.71 1.71 -14.14
N ASP A 34 -19.20 2.61 -13.30
CA ASP A 34 -17.95 3.34 -13.55
C ASP A 34 -16.74 2.40 -13.41
N ASP A 35 -16.75 1.51 -12.40
CA ASP A 35 -15.73 0.48 -12.20
C ASP A 35 -15.62 -0.45 -13.42
N LEU A 36 -16.76 -0.88 -13.96
CA LEU A 36 -16.82 -1.76 -15.13
C LEU A 36 -16.33 -1.04 -16.39
N GLU A 37 -16.70 0.23 -16.59
CA GLU A 37 -16.23 1.01 -17.73
C GLU A 37 -14.71 1.25 -17.66
N ALA A 38 -14.18 1.56 -16.47
CA ALA A 38 -12.76 1.71 -16.24
C ALA A 38 -12.00 0.43 -16.60
N GLN A 39 -12.50 -0.73 -16.16
CA GLN A 39 -11.89 -2.02 -16.49
C GLN A 39 -11.88 -2.29 -18.01
N LYS A 40 -12.95 -1.93 -18.71
CA LYS A 40 -13.04 -2.06 -20.18
C LYS A 40 -12.02 -1.16 -20.88
N ARG A 41 -11.95 0.12 -20.48
CA ARG A 41 -10.98 1.08 -21.06
C ARG A 41 -9.53 0.64 -20.83
N ALA A 42 -9.23 0.06 -19.67
CA ALA A 42 -7.91 -0.48 -19.37
C ALA A 42 -7.55 -1.64 -20.33
N LYS A 43 -8.45 -2.62 -20.50
CA LYS A 43 -8.25 -3.74 -21.42
C LYS A 43 -8.02 -3.28 -22.87
N GLU A 44 -8.77 -2.29 -23.34
CA GLU A 44 -8.61 -1.71 -24.69
C GLU A 44 -7.27 -0.96 -24.85
N ALA A 45 -6.78 -0.30 -23.80
CA ALA A 45 -5.46 0.33 -23.81
C ALA A 45 -4.34 -0.71 -23.91
N ASP A 46 -4.43 -1.78 -23.12
CA ASP A 46 -3.45 -2.87 -23.14
C ASP A 46 -3.40 -3.55 -24.52
N GLN A 47 -4.55 -3.83 -25.13
CA GLN A 47 -4.62 -4.37 -26.49
C GLN A 47 -3.94 -3.48 -27.52
N ARG A 48 -4.11 -2.15 -27.41
CA ARG A 48 -3.41 -1.19 -28.28
C ARG A 48 -1.89 -1.23 -28.07
N GLN A 49 -1.43 -1.45 -26.84
CA GLN A 49 -0.01 -1.54 -26.53
C GLN A 49 0.61 -2.85 -27.04
N ILE A 50 -0.14 -3.95 -26.99
CA ILE A 50 0.32 -5.26 -27.50
C ILE A 50 0.40 -5.27 -29.02
N ASN A 51 -0.52 -4.58 -29.71
CA ASN A 51 -0.58 -4.53 -31.17
C ASN A 51 0.35 -3.47 -31.80
N LYS A 52 1.35 -2.99 -31.05
CA LYS A 52 2.32 -1.98 -31.48
C LYS A 52 3.71 -2.59 -31.57
#